data_AF-A0A928W4X4-F1
#
_entry.id   AF-A0A928W4X4-F1
#
_cell.length_a   1.000
_cell.length_b   1.000
_cell.length_c   1.000
_cell.angle_alpha   90.00
_cell.angle_beta   90.00
_cell.angle_gamma   90.00
#
_symmetry.space_group_name_H-M   'P 1'
#
loop_
_entity.id
_entity.type
_entity.pdbx_description
1 polymer ?
#
loop_
_entity_poly.entity_id
_entity_poly.type
_entity_poly.pdbx_seq_one_letter_code
_entity_poly.pdbx_strand_id
1 'polypeptide(L)' 'MTAQNAARIYKKVEQAHAQQERQKAKKDPEAFILLAKARGYAFTVKDLETQLSQLSDEDIAGIFNPGIGQRRHLFPK' A
#
# COMPACT_ATOMS: atom_id res chain seq x y z
N MET A 1 29.60 10.92 11.41
CA MET A 1 29.08 11.05 10.01
C MET A 1 28.80 9.71 9.31
N THR A 2 29.46 8.60 9.66
CA THR A 2 29.26 7.28 9.02
C THR A 2 27.92 6.60 9.36
N ALA A 3 27.44 6.71 10.60
CA ALA A 3 26.18 6.09 11.03
C ALA A 3 24.91 6.65 10.34
N GLN A 4 24.88 7.97 10.07
CA GLN A 4 23.78 8.61 9.32
C GLN A 4 23.69 8.10 7.87
N ASN A 5 24.82 7.75 7.26
CA ASN A 5 24.86 7.17 5.92
C ASN A 5 24.36 5.72 5.90
N ALA A 6 24.73 4.92 6.90
CA ALA A 6 24.28 3.54 7.03
C ALA A 6 22.76 3.43 7.23
N ALA A 7 22.18 4.25 8.10
CA ALA A 7 20.72 4.27 8.32
C ALA A 7 19.94 4.67 7.06
N ARG A 8 20.46 5.63 6.28
CA ARG A 8 19.87 6.06 5.01
C ARG A 8 19.94 4.96 3.94
N ILE A 9 21.04 4.22 3.89
CA ILE A 9 21.19 3.10 2.95
C ILE A 9 20.26 1.95 3.36
N TYR A 10 20.20 1.59 4.64
CA TYR A 10 19.30 0.55 5.15
C TYR A 10 17.84 0.87 4.82
N LYS A 11 17.40 2.11 5.08
CA LYS A 11 16.03 2.54 4.76
C LYS A 11 15.71 2.46 3.27
N LYS A 12 16.68 2.76 2.39
CA LYS A 12 16.52 2.60 0.94
C LYS A 12 16.45 1.14 0.51
N VAL A 13 17.23 0.25 1.14
CA VAL A 13 17.18 -1.19 0.88
C VAL A 13 15.85 -1.79 1.33
N GLU A 14 15.35 -1.39 2.49
CA GLU A 14 14.04 -1.81 3.01
C GLU A 14 12.90 -1.36 2.10
N GLN A 15 12.95 -0.12 1.61
CA GLN A 15 11.99 0.40 0.62
C GLN A 15 12.05 -0.35 -0.72
N ALA A 16 13.26 -0.68 -1.19
CA ALA A 16 13.44 -1.46 -2.42
C ALA A 16 12.90 -2.90 -2.27
N HIS A 17 13.13 -3.53 -1.11
CA HIS A 17 12.60 -4.86 -0.81
C HIS A 17 11.08 -4.85 -0.76
N ALA A 18 10.47 -3.87 -0.07
CA ALA A 18 9.02 -3.70 -0.03
C ALA A 18 8.41 -3.43 -1.41
N GLN A 19 9.09 -2.68 -2.29
CA GLN A 19 8.65 -2.48 -3.68
C GLN A 19 8.75 -3.76 -4.51
N GLN A 20 9.80 -4.55 -4.32
CA GLN A 20 9.98 -5.82 -5.03
C GLN A 20 8.93 -6.86 -4.61
N GLU A 21 8.64 -6.94 -3.31
CA GLU A 21 7.56 -7.75 -2.74
C GLU A 21 6.18 -7.31 -3.30
N ARG A 22 5.91 -6.00 -3.36
CA ARG A 22 4.70 -5.46 -3.99
C ARG A 22 4.60 -5.78 -5.48
N GLN A 23 5.70 -5.70 -6.22
CA GLN A 23 5.71 -6.04 -7.64
C GLN A 23 5.53 -7.54 -7.87
N LYS A 24 6.07 -8.40 -7.01
CA LYS A 24 5.80 -9.85 -7.03
C LYS A 24 4.34 -10.14 -6.72
N ALA A 25 3.77 -9.49 -5.71
CA ALA A 25 2.35 -9.63 -5.35
C ALA A 25 1.39 -9.13 -6.44
N LYS A 26 1.79 -8.12 -7.23
CA LYS A 26 1.02 -7.67 -8.40
C LYS A 26 1.03 -8.65 -9.58
N LYS A 27 2.03 -9.55 -9.66
CA LYS A 27 2.14 -10.54 -10.74
C LYS A 27 1.33 -11.81 -10.46
N ASP A 28 0.94 -12.03 -9.19
CA ASP A 28 0.18 -13.21 -8.78
C ASP A 28 -0.93 -12.83 -7.77
N PRO A 29 -2.15 -12.55 -8.27
CA PRO A 29 -3.27 -12.17 -7.41
C PRO A 29 -3.70 -13.27 -6.43
N GLU A 30 -3.42 -14.55 -6.70
CA GLU A 30 -3.72 -15.64 -5.76
C GLU A 30 -2.80 -15.60 -4.52
N ALA A 31 -1.52 -15.29 -4.72
CA ALA A 31 -0.57 -15.11 -3.63
C ALA A 31 -0.96 -13.95 -2.70
N PHE A 32 -1.53 -12.87 -3.26
CA PHE A 32 -2.06 -11.76 -2.49
C PHE A 32 -3.26 -12.18 -1.62
N ILE A 33 -4.19 -12.97 -2.16
CA ILE A 33 -5.35 -13.48 -1.41
C ILE A 33 -4.92 -14.40 -0.26
N LEU A 34 -3.92 -15.25 -0.47
CA LEU A 34 -3.35 -16.11 0.58
C LEU A 34 -2.74 -15.29 1.72
N LEU A 35 -2.02 -14.22 1.40
CA LEU A 35 -1.46 -13.28 2.39
C LEU A 35 -2.56 -12.52 3.15
N ALA A 36 -3.61 -12.09 2.46
CA ALA A 36 -4.76 -11.44 3.09
C ALA A 36 -5.45 -12.40 4.08
N LYS A 37 -5.69 -13.65 3.67
CA LYS A 37 -6.28 -14.70 4.50
C LYS A 37 -5.43 -15.02 5.73
N ALA A 38 -4.10 -15.07 5.59
CA ALA A 38 -3.18 -15.29 6.70
C ALA A 38 -3.21 -14.15 7.74
N ARG A 39 -3.60 -12.95 7.33
CA ARG A 39 -3.79 -11.79 8.23
C ARG A 39 -5.22 -11.67 8.79
N GLY A 40 -6.07 -12.66 8.55
CA GLY A 40 -7.46 -12.69 9.03
C GLY A 40 -8.46 -11.99 8.12
N TYR A 41 -8.05 -11.56 6.93
CA TYR A 41 -8.93 -10.93 5.95
C TYR A 41 -9.50 -11.96 4.98
N ALA A 42 -10.82 -12.10 4.91
CA ALA A 42 -11.50 -12.94 3.94
C ALA A 42 -11.97 -12.09 2.75
N PHE A 43 -11.23 -12.10 1.65
CA PHE A 43 -11.58 -11.38 0.42
C PHE A 43 -11.49 -12.30 -0.79
N THR A 44 -12.44 -12.16 -1.72
CA THR A 44 -12.31 -12.66 -3.09
C THR A 44 -11.85 -11.54 -4.02
N VAL A 45 -11.31 -11.88 -5.20
CA VAL A 45 -10.94 -10.87 -6.23
C VAL A 45 -12.11 -9.93 -6.54
N LYS A 46 -13.32 -10.49 -6.60
CA LYS A 46 -14.55 -9.78 -6.91
C LYS A 46 -14.95 -8.79 -5.81
N ASP A 47 -14.76 -9.18 -4.55
CA ASP A 47 -14.98 -8.28 -3.41
C ASP A 47 -13.99 -7.12 -3.43
N LEU A 48 -12.76 -7.38 -3.87
CA LEU A 48 -11.71 -6.37 -3.92
C LEU A 48 -11.99 -5.29 -4.95
N GLU A 49 -12.44 -5.66 -6.15
CA GLU A 49 -12.91 -4.70 -7.16
C GLU A 49 -14.13 -3.91 -6.68
N THR A 50 -15.07 -4.60 -6.03
CA THR A 50 -16.28 -3.95 -5.50
C THR A 50 -15.92 -2.93 -4.42
N GLN A 51 -15.02 -3.26 -3.51
CA GLN A 51 -14.58 -2.35 -2.45
C GLN A 51 -13.75 -1.18 -2.99
N LEU A 52 -12.89 -1.43 -3.97
CA LEU A 52 -12.15 -0.36 -4.65
C LEU A 52 -13.11 0.63 -5.34
N SER A 53 -14.21 0.15 -5.91
CA SER A 53 -15.21 1.02 -6.56
C SER A 53 -16.01 1.89 -5.59
N GLN A 54 -16.05 1.52 -4.30
CA GLN A 54 -16.72 2.30 -3.25
C GLN A 54 -15.84 3.38 -2.65
N LEU A 55 -14.53 3.35 -2.91
CA LEU A 55 -13.58 4.36 -2.43
C LEU A 55 -13.63 5.59 -3.35
N SER A 56 -13.53 6.78 -2.76
CA SER A 56 -13.36 8.00 -3.55
C SER A 56 -11.94 8.10 -4.12
N ASP A 57 -11.77 8.91 -5.16
CA ASP A 57 -10.45 9.17 -5.76
C ASP A 57 -9.43 9.66 -4.72
N GLU A 58 -9.87 10.42 -3.71
CA GLU A 58 -9.00 10.89 -2.63
C GLU A 58 -8.50 9.75 -1.72
N ASP A 59 -9.36 8.78 -1.40
CA ASP A 59 -9.01 7.62 -0.59
C ASP A 59 -8.04 6.69 -1.32
N ILE A 60 -8.27 6.48 -2.61
CA ILE A 60 -7.33 5.75 -3.48
C ILE A 60 -5.98 6.47 -3.52
N ALA A 61 -5.97 7.80 -3.70
CA ALA A 61 -4.73 8.58 -3.71
C ALA A 61 -3.96 8.49 -2.39
N GLY A 62 -4.64 8.36 -1.25
CA GLY A 62 -4.04 8.16 0.07
C GLY A 62 -3.33 6.81 0.23
N ILE A 63 -3.88 5.75 -0.38
CA ILE A 63 -3.25 4.42 -0.40
C ILE A 63 -1.95 4.44 -1.22
N PHE A 64 -1.93 5.17 -2.34
CA PHE A 64 -0.76 5.27 -3.21
C PHE A 64 0.32 6.22 -2.68
N ASN A 65 -0.04 7.24 -1.90
CA ASN A 65 0.87 8.26 -1.37
C ASN A 65 0.97 8.23 0.16
N PRO A 66 1.56 7.16 0.75
CA PRO A 66 1.65 7.05 2.20
C PRO A 66 2.49 8.20 2.79
N GLY A 67 1.95 8.89 3.78
CA GLY A 67 2.59 10.01 4.47
C GLY A 67 2.29 11.40 3.87
N ILE A 68 1.61 11.48 2.72
CA ILE A 68 1.06 12.73 2.20
C ILE A 68 -0.42 12.76 2.58
N GLY A 69 -0.76 13.56 3.59
CA GLY A 69 -2.15 13.72 4.03
C GLY A 69 -3.03 14.23 2.90
N GLN A 70 -4.23 13.67 2.77
CA GLN A 70 -5.23 14.13 1.80
C GLN A 70 -5.50 15.63 1.99
N ARG A 71 -5.62 16.36 0.89
CA ARG A 71 -6.11 17.75 0.93
C ARG A 71 -7.59 17.72 1.28
N ARG A 72 -7.92 18.07 2.53
CA ARG A 72 -9.30 18.21 3.00
C ARG A 72 -9.77 19.64 2.78
N HIS A 73 -11.04 19.81 2.40
CA HIS A 73 -11.67 21.12 2.42
C HIS A 73 -11.72 21.63 3.87
N LEU A 74 -11.38 22.90 4.06
CA LEU A 74 -11.47 23.58 5.37
C LEU A 74 -12.92 23.65 5.88
N PHE A 75 -13.89 23.60 4.98
CA PHE A 75 -15.30 23.60 5.29
C PHE A 75 -15.94 22.31 4.73
N PRO A 76 -16.73 21.59 5.53
CA PRO A 76 -17.47 20.43 5.04
C PRO A 76 -18.49 20.86 3.96
N LYS A 77 -18.69 19.99 2.96
CA LYS A 77 -19.78 20.14 1.99
C LYS A 77 -21.10 19.69 2.60
#